data_AF-A0A5C6M2C0-F1
#
_entry.id   AF-A0A5C6M2C0-F1
#
_cell.length_a   1.000
_cell.length_b   1.000
_cell.length_c   1.000
_cell.angle_alpha   90.00
_cell.angle_beta   90.00
_cell.angle_gamma   90.00
#
_symmetry.space_group_name_H-M   'P 1'
#
loop_
_entity.id
_entity.type
_entity.pdbx_description
1 polymer ?
#
loop_
_entity_poly.entity_id
_entity_poly.type
_entity_poly.pdbx_seq_one_letter_code
_entity_poly.pdbx_strand_id
1 'polypeptide(L)' 'MACCIGFTANSQNTISIDVAKGKEIINKNIYGHFAEHLGNGIYGGLYVGEKNTTIPNKNGIDDDGIG' A
#
# COMPACT_ATOMS: atom_id res chain seq x y z
N MET A 1 -25.50 45.13 -6.76
CA MET A 1 -24.90 44.00 -6.02
C MET A 1 -25.90 42.85 -6.03
N ALA A 2 -25.80 41.92 -6.98
CA ALA A 2 -26.69 40.77 -7.05
C ALA A 2 -26.03 39.59 -6.32
N CYS A 3 -26.68 39.07 -5.27
CA CYS A 3 -26.22 37.91 -4.53
C CYS A 3 -26.75 36.65 -5.21
N CYS A 4 -25.86 35.88 -5.85
CA CYS A 4 -26.20 34.56 -6.39
C CYS A 4 -26.21 33.54 -5.25
N ILE A 5 -27.39 33.01 -4.90
CA ILE A 5 -27.52 31.93 -3.92
C ILE A 5 -27.22 30.62 -4.66
N GLY A 6 -26.02 30.08 -4.46
CA GLY A 6 -25.63 28.79 -5.03
C GLY A 6 -26.31 27.63 -4.30
N PHE A 7 -27.02 26.77 -5.02
CA PHE A 7 -27.49 25.49 -4.50
C PHE A 7 -26.34 24.47 -4.55
N THR A 8 -26.03 23.84 -3.41
CA THR A 8 -25.12 22.69 -3.36
C THR A 8 -25.94 21.41 -3.24
N ALA A 9 -25.71 20.46 -4.14
CA ALA A 9 -26.26 19.12 -4.06
C ALA A 9 -25.25 18.20 -3.36
N ASN A 10 -25.68 17.48 -2.32
CA ASN A 10 -24.87 16.45 -1.68
C ASN A 10 -25.29 15.08 -2.22
N SER A 11 -24.35 14.32 -2.78
CA SER A 11 -24.58 12.93 -3.14
C SER A 11 -24.38 12.06 -1.89
N GLN A 12 -25.40 11.30 -1.49
CA GLN A 12 -25.33 10.41 -0.33
C GLN A 12 -25.44 8.95 -0.77
N ASN A 13 -24.38 8.18 -0.52
CA ASN A 13 -24.35 6.74 -0.72
C ASN A 13 -24.59 6.03 0.62
N THR A 14 -25.44 5.00 0.62
CA THR A 14 -25.69 4.16 1.79
C THR A 14 -25.25 2.73 1.50
N ILE A 15 -24.48 2.14 2.41
CA ILE A 15 -24.03 0.73 2.36
C ILE A 15 -24.44 0.07 3.68
N SER A 16 -24.99 -1.15 3.61
CA SER A 16 -25.32 -1.97 4.77
C SER A 16 -24.55 -3.28 4.71
N ILE A 17 -23.98 -3.70 5.86
CA ILE A 17 -23.15 -4.90 5.98
C ILE A 17 -23.80 -5.84 6.98
N ASP A 18 -24.09 -7.05 6.54
CA ASP A 18 -24.60 -8.14 7.38
C ASP A 18 -23.48 -9.12 7.70
N VAL A 19 -22.89 -8.97 8.89
CA VAL A 19 -21.70 -9.74 9.30
C VAL A 19 -22.02 -11.23 9.47
N ALA A 20 -23.28 -11.60 9.75
CA ALA A 20 -23.67 -13.00 9.89
C ALA A 20 -23.65 -13.76 8.55
N LYS A 21 -23.55 -13.06 7.42
CA LYS A 21 -23.51 -13.65 6.07
C LYS A 21 -22.11 -13.85 5.50
N GLY A 22 -21.06 -13.35 6.14
CA GLY A 22 -19.68 -13.57 5.70
C GLY A 22 -19.30 -15.04 5.82
N LYS A 23 -19.07 -15.73 4.70
CA LYS A 23 -18.73 -17.17 4.66
C LYS A 23 -17.39 -17.43 3.99
N GLU A 24 -16.92 -16.47 3.23
CA GLU A 24 -15.77 -16.58 2.35
C GLU A 24 -14.49 -16.25 3.13
N ILE A 25 -13.49 -17.11 2.98
CA ILE A 25 -12.14 -16.82 3.46
C ILE A 25 -11.41 -16.10 2.33
N ILE A 26 -11.01 -14.85 2.59
CA ILE A 26 -10.17 -14.09 1.66
C ILE A 26 -8.79 -14.76 1.65
N ASN A 27 -8.41 -15.31 0.49
CA ASN A 27 -7.11 -15.98 0.36
C ASN A 27 -5.98 -14.96 0.57
N LYS A 28 -5.11 -15.17 1.56
CA LYS A 28 -4.01 -14.25 1.88
C LYS A 28 -3.09 -13.92 0.70
N ASN A 29 -2.99 -14.82 -0.27
CA ASN A 29 -2.09 -14.65 -1.41
C ASN A 29 -2.59 -13.58 -2.40
N ILE A 30 -3.82 -13.07 -2.27
CA ILE A 30 -4.27 -11.91 -3.05
C ILE A 30 -3.52 -10.63 -2.67
N TYR A 31 -2.88 -10.60 -1.49
CA TYR A 31 -2.01 -9.53 -1.03
C TYR A 31 -0.52 -9.84 -1.29
N GLY A 32 -0.22 -10.81 -2.16
CA GLY A 32 1.15 -11.18 -2.49
C GLY A 32 1.90 -10.08 -3.24
N HIS A 33 3.23 -10.12 -3.16
CA HIS A 33 4.13 -9.23 -3.88
C HIS A 33 4.93 -10.01 -4.94
N PHE A 34 5.42 -9.30 -5.95
CA PHE A 34 6.29 -9.84 -6.99
C PHE A 34 7.63 -9.11 -6.97
N ALA A 35 8.72 -9.85 -7.02
CA ALA A 35 10.08 -9.32 -7.05
C ALA A 35 10.87 -10.05 -8.13
N GLU A 36 11.40 -9.29 -9.09
CA GLU A 36 12.18 -9.80 -10.22
C GLU A 36 13.48 -9.02 -10.32
N HIS A 37 14.54 -9.70 -10.76
CA HIS A 37 15.86 -9.11 -11.03
C HIS A 37 15.81 -8.23 -12.29
N LEU A 38 15.12 -7.10 -12.21
CA LEU A 38 14.95 -6.16 -13.31
C LEU A 38 15.13 -4.72 -12.80
N GLY A 39 16.05 -4.00 -13.44
CA GLY A 39 16.44 -2.66 -13.02
C GLY A 39 16.84 -2.61 -11.54
N ASN A 40 16.23 -1.70 -10.79
CA ASN A 40 16.55 -1.47 -9.38
C ASN A 40 15.55 -2.14 -8.42
N GLY A 41 14.69 -3.05 -8.92
CA GLY A 41 13.69 -3.70 -8.07
C GLY A 41 14.31 -4.54 -6.95
N ILE A 42 15.45 -5.18 -7.22
CA ILE A 42 16.23 -5.94 -6.23
C ILE A 42 17.44 -5.14 -5.76
N TYR A 43 18.31 -4.73 -6.68
CA TYR A 43 19.56 -4.04 -6.36
C TYR A 43 19.35 -2.52 -6.28
N GLY A 44 19.59 -1.94 -5.10
CA GLY A 44 19.29 -0.52 -4.82
C GLY A 44 17.84 -0.25 -4.44
N GLY A 45 16.97 -1.26 -4.47
CA GLY A 45 15.62 -1.26 -3.89
C GLY A 45 15.63 -2.04 -2.56
N LEU A 46 15.40 -3.35 -2.62
CA LEU A 46 15.38 -4.21 -1.42
C LEU A 46 16.77 -4.46 -0.83
N TYR A 47 17.77 -4.66 -1.70
CA TYR A 47 19.14 -4.97 -1.29
C TYR A 47 20.06 -3.76 -1.51
N VAL A 48 20.67 -3.29 -0.41
CA VAL A 48 21.56 -2.12 -0.36
C VAL A 48 23.02 -2.48 -0.07
N GLY A 49 23.30 -3.75 0.24
CA GLY A 49 24.65 -4.31 0.44
C GLY A 49 25.10 -4.31 1.90
N GLU A 50 25.73 -5.42 2.34
CA GLU A 50 26.14 -5.63 3.74
C GLU A 50 27.16 -4.60 4.28
N LYS A 51 27.95 -4.00 3.40
CA LYS A 51 28.97 -3.01 3.75
C LYS A 51 28.45 -1.57 3.68
N ASN A 52 27.14 -1.39 3.46
CA ASN A 52 26.55 -0.07 3.41
C ASN A 52 26.56 0.54 4.82
N THR A 53 27.32 1.62 4.98
CA THR A 53 27.44 2.35 6.25
C THR A 53 26.49 3.55 6.34
N THR A 54 25.77 3.85 5.27
CA THR A 54 24.86 5.01 5.19
C THR A 54 23.41 4.58 5.42
N ILE A 55 23.01 3.42 4.90
CA ILE A 55 21.67 2.85 5.07
C ILE A 55 21.75 1.67 6.05
N PRO A 56 21.04 1.72 7.19
CA PRO A 56 20.93 0.60 8.12
C PRO A 56 20.44 -0.66 7.39
N ASN A 57 21.11 -1.78 7.61
CA ASN A 57 20.77 -3.02 6.93
C ASN A 57 21.03 -4.25 7.79
N LYS A 58 20.23 -5.28 7.55
CA LYS A 58 20.43 -6.63 8.07
C LYS A 58 20.74 -7.58 6.92
N ASN A 59 21.95 -8.13 6.93
CA ASN A 59 22.47 -8.99 5.85
C ASN A 59 22.34 -8.34 4.45
N GLY A 60 22.54 -7.02 4.39
CA GLY A 60 22.50 -6.24 3.15
C GLY A 60 21.10 -5.86 2.65
N ILE A 61 20.03 -6.24 3.35
CA ILE A 61 18.66 -5.80 3.07
C ILE A 61 18.38 -4.53 3.87
N ASP A 62 17.79 -3.52 3.22
CA ASP A 62 17.43 -2.25 3.86
C ASP A 62 16.44 -2.46 5.02
N ASP A 63 16.86 -2.13 6.24
CA ASP A 63 16.03 -2.35 7.44
C ASP A 63 14.79 -1.45 7.46
N ASP A 64 14.84 -0.26 6.85
CA ASP A 64 13.71 0.67 6.78
C ASP A 64 12.64 0.18 5.79
N GLY A 65 13.04 -0.66 4.82
CA GLY A 65 12.15 -1.26 3.82
C GLY A 65 11.47 -2.57 4.25
N ILE A 66 11.78 -3.11 5.43
CA ILE A 66 11.26 -4.40 5.95
C ILE A 66 10.02 -4.21 6.86
N GLY A 67 9.38 -3.03 6.81
CA GLY A 67 8.12 -2.74 7.52
C GLY A 67 6.91 -3.53 7.04
#